data_AF-A0A3R9FIA4-F1
#
_entry.id   AF-A0A3R9FIA4-F1
#
_cell.length_a   1.000
_cell.length_b   1.000
_cell.length_c   1.000
_cell.angle_alpha   90.00
_cell.angle_beta   90.00
_cell.angle_gamma   90.00
#
_symmetry.space_group_name_H-M   'P 1'
#
loop_
_entity.id
_entity.type
_entity.pdbx_description
1 polymer ?
#
loop_
_entity_poly.entity_id
_entity_poly.type
_entity_poly.pdbx_seq_one_letter_code
_entity_poly.pdbx_strand_id
1 'polypeptide(L)'
;MRVYIGLFIAALLLLTGCNNDLPTYILDKNINIIEIDDMEFAIHRLSYKDKTYISEPEQYINSEFYERLEIGKQIGRTSDNLQVHIVKNGAKRLVIKGFMYPEDFFILNN
;
A
#
# COMPACT_ATOMS: atom_id res chain seq x y z
N MET A 1 -10.86 -34.66 -36.21
CA MET A 1 -9.65 -34.36 -35.40
C MET A 1 -9.34 -32.87 -35.25
N ARG A 2 -9.59 -32.01 -36.25
CA ARG A 2 -9.26 -30.56 -36.18
C ARG A 2 -10.05 -29.75 -35.12
N VAL A 3 -11.27 -30.16 -34.79
CA VAL A 3 -12.14 -29.46 -33.83
C VAL A 3 -11.63 -29.56 -32.39
N TYR A 4 -11.02 -30.70 -32.02
CA TYR A 4 -10.51 -30.93 -30.66
C TYR A 4 -9.24 -30.11 -30.35
N ILE A 5 -8.44 -29.80 -31.37
CA ILE A 5 -7.21 -29.00 -31.20
C ILE A 5 -7.56 -27.54 -30.87
N GLY A 6 -8.59 -26.97 -31.51
CA GLY A 6 -9.03 -25.60 -31.23
C GLY A 6 -9.59 -25.42 -29.82
N LEU A 7 -10.37 -26.40 -29.33
CA LEU A 7 -10.90 -26.41 -27.96
C LEU A 7 -9.79 -26.53 -26.91
N PHE A 8 -8.73 -27.30 -27.21
CA PHE A 8 -7.59 -27.46 -26.31
C PHE A 8 -6.77 -26.17 -26.17
N ILE A 9 -6.57 -25.43 -27.26
CA ILE A 9 -5.84 -24.14 -27.26
C ILE A 9 -6.65 -23.05 -26.52
N ALA A 10 -7.98 -23.02 -26.69
CA ALA A 10 -8.85 -22.10 -25.96
C ALA A 10 -8.86 -22.39 -24.45
N ALA A 11 -8.84 -23.66 -24.04
CA ALA A 11 -8.75 -24.05 -22.64
C ALA A 11 -7.37 -23.72 -22.02
N LEU A 12 -6.28 -23.86 -22.79
CA LEU A 12 -4.93 -23.53 -22.33
C LEU A 12 -4.75 -22.02 -22.07
N LEU A 13 -5.39 -21.17 -22.87
CA LEU A 13 -5.37 -19.71 -22.68
C LEU A 13 -6.11 -19.26 -21.41
N LEU A 14 -7.15 -20.00 -20.99
CA LEU A 14 -7.89 -19.72 -19.75
C LEU A 14 -7.13 -20.08 -18.46
N LEU A 15 -6.10 -20.93 -18.54
CA LEU A 15 -5.26 -21.31 -17.39
C LEU A 15 -4.10 -20.33 -17.12
N THR A 16 -3.87 -19.35 -18.00
CA THR A 16 -2.81 -18.34 -17.83
C THR A 16 -3.30 -17.02 -17.21
N GLY A 17 -4.60 -16.92 -16.91
CA GLY A 17 -5.22 -15.72 -16.37
C GLY A 17 -5.22 -15.64 -14.83
N CYS A 18 -4.63 -14.58 -14.31
CA CYS A 18 -4.63 -14.11 -12.91
C CYS A 18 -3.66 -14.79 -11.94
N ASN A 19 -2.35 -14.69 -12.20
CA ASN A 19 -1.42 -14.53 -11.08
C ASN A 19 -1.50 -13.06 -10.61
N ASN A 20 -2.53 -12.74 -9.82
CA ASN A 20 -2.70 -11.43 -9.17
C ASN A 20 -1.84 -11.36 -7.89
N ASP A 21 -0.57 -11.75 -7.97
CA ASP A 21 0.34 -11.57 -6.85
C ASP A 21 0.63 -10.09 -6.72
N LEU A 22 -0.11 -9.45 -5.82
CA LEU A 22 0.11 -8.07 -5.46
C LEU A 22 1.51 -7.95 -4.86
N PRO A 23 2.26 -6.89 -5.21
CA PRO A 23 3.59 -6.66 -4.65
C PRO A 23 3.59 -6.65 -3.13
N THR A 24 4.63 -7.24 -2.53
CA THR A 24 4.87 -7.22 -1.09
C THR A 24 5.78 -6.05 -0.72
N TYR A 25 5.28 -5.14 0.12
CA TYR A 25 6.01 -4.03 0.72
C TYR A 25 6.55 -4.46 2.09
N ILE A 26 7.72 -3.96 2.47
CA ILE A 26 8.33 -4.20 3.78
C ILE A 26 7.95 -3.03 4.69
N LEU A 27 7.31 -3.33 5.83
CA LEU A 27 6.92 -2.33 6.84
C LEU A 27 7.84 -2.45 8.06
N ASP A 28 8.69 -1.45 8.26
CA ASP A 28 9.55 -1.33 9.45
C ASP A 28 8.85 -0.46 10.49
N LYS A 29 8.62 -1.03 11.68
CA LYS A 29 7.78 -0.42 12.73
C LYS A 29 8.43 0.73 13.50
N ASN A 30 9.73 0.99 13.39
CA ASN A 30 10.41 2.08 14.13
C ASN A 30 11.76 2.41 13.50
N ILE A 31 11.83 3.47 12.70
CA ILE A 31 13.10 3.93 12.11
C ILE A 31 13.64 5.22 12.75
N ASN A 32 12.75 6.03 13.35
CA ASN A 32 13.10 7.28 14.00
C ASN A 32 11.98 7.67 14.98
N ILE A 33 12.28 8.61 15.88
CA ILE A 33 11.29 9.29 16.73
C ILE A 33 11.44 10.77 16.45
N ILE A 34 10.33 11.46 16.23
CA ILE A 34 10.31 12.92 16.15
C ILE A 34 9.40 13.49 17.22
N GLU A 35 9.70 14.69 17.69
CA GLU A 35 8.91 15.41 18.67
C GLU A 35 8.16 16.56 17.99
N ILE A 36 6.83 16.60 18.14
CA ILE A 36 5.98 17.71 17.67
C ILE A 36 5.07 18.09 18.84
N ASP A 37 5.06 19.37 19.22
CA ASP A 37 4.24 19.89 20.32
C ASP A 37 4.37 19.07 21.63
N ASP A 38 5.61 18.80 22.06
CA ASP A 38 5.97 18.01 23.25
C ASP A 38 5.45 16.55 23.24
N MET A 39 5.04 16.03 22.06
CA MET A 39 4.63 14.65 21.86
C MET A 39 5.63 13.91 20.97
N GLU A 40 6.06 12.73 21.43
CA GLU A 40 6.92 11.84 20.66
C GLU A 40 6.11 10.98 19.68
N PHE A 41 6.55 10.95 18.41
CA PHE A 41 5.95 10.18 17.34
C PHE A 41 6.97 9.22 16.74
N ALA A 42 6.61 7.94 16.73
CA ALA A 42 7.36 6.92 16.02
C ALA A 42 7.17 7.07 14.50
N ILE A 43 8.28 7.08 13.77
CA ILE A 43 8.28 7.09 12.32
C ILE A 43 8.47 5.65 11.80
N HIS A 44 7.52 5.22 10.98
CA HIS A 44 7.55 3.95 10.27
C HIS A 44 8.10 4.13 8.86
N ARG A 45 8.68 3.05 8.31
CA ARG A 45 9.18 3.02 6.95
C ARG A 45 8.49 1.92 6.15
N LEU A 46 8.02 2.27 4.96
CA LEU A 46 7.47 1.33 4.00
C LEU A 46 8.37 1.29 2.77
N SER A 47 8.97 0.14 2.48
CA SER A 47 9.94 -0.03 1.38
C SER A 47 9.43 -0.97 0.31
N TYR A 48 9.63 -0.59 -0.96
CA TYR A 48 9.36 -1.45 -2.10
C TYR A 48 10.28 -1.11 -3.28
N LYS A 49 11.06 -2.10 -3.73
CA LYS A 49 12.15 -1.92 -4.69
C LYS A 49 13.08 -0.78 -4.23
N ASP A 50 13.41 0.15 -5.12
CA ASP A 50 14.28 1.30 -4.85
C ASP A 50 13.51 2.52 -4.29
N LYS A 51 12.31 2.30 -3.76
CA LYS A 51 11.48 3.37 -3.19
C LYS A 51 11.26 3.15 -1.70
N THR A 52 11.39 4.24 -0.96
CA THR A 52 11.13 4.29 0.47
C THR A 52 10.06 5.33 0.73
N TYR A 53 9.09 4.96 1.56
CA TYR A 53 8.02 5.83 2.03
C TYR A 53 8.08 5.93 3.54
N ILE A 54 7.71 7.08 4.09
CA ILE A 54 7.82 7.39 5.52
C ILE A 54 6.44 7.77 6.02
N SER A 55 6.06 7.25 7.19
CA SER A 55 4.75 7.59 7.79
C SER A 55 4.67 9.08 8.10
N GLU A 56 3.52 9.71 7.80
CA GLU A 56 3.29 11.13 8.11
C GLU A 56 2.77 11.28 9.56
N PRO A 57 3.56 11.75 10.53
CA PRO A 57 3.13 11.85 11.94
C PRO A 57 2.05 12.94 12.16
N GLU A 58 1.98 13.92 11.25
CA GLU A 58 0.96 14.98 11.25
C GLU A 58 -0.48 14.46 11.13
N GLN A 59 -0.68 13.18 10.77
CA GLN A 59 -1.96 12.47 10.76
C GLN A 59 -2.79 12.67 12.01
N TYR A 60 -2.15 12.61 13.17
CA TYR A 60 -2.82 12.71 14.45
C TYR A 60 -3.07 14.16 14.89
N ILE A 61 -2.36 15.12 14.31
CA ILE A 61 -2.41 16.53 14.70
C ILE A 61 -3.48 17.27 13.89
N ASN A 62 -3.63 16.98 12.59
CA ASN A 62 -4.60 17.64 11.72
C ASN A 62 -5.52 16.64 11.02
N SER A 63 -6.45 16.05 11.77
CA SER A 63 -7.37 15.02 11.26
C SER A 63 -8.21 15.49 10.07
N GLU A 64 -8.63 16.77 10.04
CA GLU A 64 -9.45 17.33 8.96
C GLU A 64 -8.77 17.26 7.58
N PHE A 65 -7.44 17.33 7.53
CA PHE A 65 -6.71 17.16 6.28
C PHE A 65 -6.86 15.74 5.74
N TYR A 66 -6.74 14.73 6.61
CA TYR A 66 -6.76 13.31 6.25
C TYR A 66 -8.17 12.80 5.99
N GLU A 67 -9.20 13.39 6.62
CA GLU A 67 -10.61 13.13 6.31
C GLU A 67 -10.98 13.44 4.86
N ARG A 68 -10.27 14.38 4.22
CA ARG A 68 -10.47 14.70 2.81
C ARG A 68 -9.79 13.71 1.87
N LEU A 69 -8.89 12.86 2.35
CA LEU A 69 -8.14 11.93 1.50
C LEU A 69 -8.98 10.71 1.14
N GLU A 70 -9.01 10.39 -0.16
CA GLU A 70 -9.71 9.21 -0.65
C GLU A 70 -8.76 8.03 -0.89
N ILE A 71 -9.10 6.88 -0.31
CA ILE A 71 -8.43 5.61 -0.56
C ILE A 71 -8.72 5.17 -2.00
N GLY A 72 -7.67 4.94 -2.77
CA GLY A 72 -7.73 4.48 -4.16
C GLY A 72 -7.55 2.98 -4.31
N LYS A 73 -7.08 2.58 -5.49
CA LYS A 73 -6.86 1.17 -5.86
C LYS A 73 -5.81 0.53 -4.95
N GLN A 74 -6.03 -0.72 -4.56
CA GLN A 74 -4.99 -1.54 -3.94
C GLN A 74 -3.86 -1.78 -4.93
N ILE A 75 -2.63 -1.51 -4.50
CA ILE A 75 -1.41 -1.67 -5.32
C ILE A 75 -0.43 -2.67 -4.73
N GLY A 76 -0.71 -3.20 -3.54
CA GLY A 76 0.20 -4.10 -2.84
C GLY A 76 -0.35 -4.62 -1.51
N ARG A 77 0.50 -5.37 -0.81
CA ARG A 77 0.29 -5.81 0.57
C ARG A 77 1.59 -5.75 1.36
N THR A 78 1.54 -5.74 2.69
CA THR A 78 2.73 -5.97 3.52
C THR A 78 2.96 -7.48 3.73
N SER A 79 4.11 -7.86 4.30
CA SER A 79 4.38 -9.24 4.75
C SER A 79 3.33 -9.75 5.74
N ASP A 80 2.76 -8.83 6.54
CA ASP A 80 1.70 -9.08 7.50
C ASP A 80 0.30 -9.06 6.85
N ASN A 81 0.23 -9.10 5.51
CA ASN A 81 -1.00 -9.12 4.70
C ASN A 81 -1.90 -7.87 4.86
N LEU A 82 -1.35 -6.74 5.32
CA LEU A 82 -2.06 -5.45 5.33
C LEU A 82 -2.16 -4.89 3.92
N GLN A 83 -3.23 -4.19 3.58
CA GLN A 83 -3.44 -3.69 2.21
C GLN A 83 -2.75 -2.35 2.00
N VAL A 84 -2.01 -2.21 0.89
CA VAL A 84 -1.37 -0.95 0.48
C VAL A 84 -2.13 -0.34 -0.69
N HIS A 85 -2.60 0.89 -0.52
CA HIS A 85 -3.37 1.62 -1.53
C HIS A 85 -2.69 2.93 -1.93
N ILE A 86 -2.94 3.38 -3.15
CA ILE A 86 -2.62 4.75 -3.56
C ILE A 86 -3.72 5.69 -3.08
N VAL A 87 -3.37 6.89 -2.61
CA VAL A 87 -4.34 7.95 -2.29
C VAL A 87 -4.72 8.71 -3.55
N LYS A 88 -6.01 8.87 -3.84
CA LYS A 88 -6.48 9.44 -5.13
C LYS A 88 -6.17 10.93 -5.27
N ASN A 89 -6.42 11.69 -4.21
CA ASN A 89 -6.31 13.15 -4.16
C ASN A 89 -5.12 13.62 -3.30
N GLY A 90 -4.17 12.73 -3.02
CA GLY A 90 -2.92 13.02 -2.33
C GLY A 90 -1.74 12.67 -3.23
N ALA A 91 -1.02 13.69 -3.73
CA ALA A 91 0.13 13.45 -4.59
C ALA A 91 1.22 12.66 -3.85
N LYS A 92 1.67 11.55 -4.46
CA LYS A 92 2.74 10.67 -3.96
C LYS A 92 2.49 10.02 -2.60
N ARG A 93 1.22 9.87 -2.19
CA ARG A 93 0.84 9.20 -0.94
C ARG A 93 0.40 7.77 -1.15
N LEU A 94 0.85 6.91 -0.24
CA LEU A 94 0.32 5.57 -0.02
C LEU A 94 -0.39 5.52 1.33
N VAL A 95 -1.26 4.54 1.49
CA VAL A 95 -1.93 4.29 2.77
C VAL A 95 -1.97 2.79 3.05
N ILE A 96 -1.71 2.42 4.30
CA ILE A 96 -1.90 1.05 4.78
C ILE A 96 -3.26 1.00 5.48
N LYS A 97 -4.16 0.17 4.95
CA LYS A 97 -5.46 -0.07 5.56
C LYS A 97 -5.43 -1.42 6.29
N GLY A 98 -5.48 -1.36 7.61
CA GLY A 98 -5.65 -2.51 8.49
C GLY A 98 -7.13 -2.90 8.66
N PHE A 99 -7.39 -4.08 9.23
CA PHE A 99 -8.75 -4.56 9.50
C PHE A 99 -9.39 -3.89 10.74
N MET A 100 -8.58 -3.33 11.65
CA MET A 100 -9.02 -2.80 12.95
C MET A 100 -8.28 -1.53 13.43
N TYR A 101 -7.33 -1.02 12.65
CA TYR A 101 -6.55 0.17 13.00
C TYR A 101 -6.88 1.31 12.04
N PRO A 102 -6.75 2.57 12.48
CA PRO A 102 -6.85 3.71 11.57
C PRO A 102 -5.84 3.56 10.42
N GLU A 103 -6.16 4.20 9.30
CA GLU A 103 -5.27 4.26 8.16
C GLU A 103 -3.96 4.99 8.48
N ASP A 104 -2.82 4.34 8.21
CA ASP A 104 -1.50 4.97 8.27
C ASP A 104 -1.10 5.47 6.86
N PHE A 105 -0.96 6.78 6.71
CA PHE A 105 -0.49 7.43 5.48
C PHE A 105 1.04 7.51 5.41
N PHE A 106 1.57 7.33 4.21
CA PHE A 106 2.99 7.36 3.91
C PHE A 106 3.27 8.25 2.71
N ILE A 107 4.33 9.06 2.79
CA ILE A 107 4.82 9.90 1.70
C ILE A 107 6.15 9.39 1.17
N LEU A 108 6.37 9.53 -0.15
CA LEU A 108 7.65 9.18 -0.77
C LEU A 108 8.80 10.01 -0.16
N ASN A 109 9.82 9.32 0.34
CA ASN A 109 11.06 9.92 0.80
C ASN A 109 12.03 10.04 -0.38
N ASN A 110 12.43 11.26 -0.73
CA ASN A 110 13.37 11.53 -1.83
C ASN A 110 14.82 11.34 -1.38
#